data_AF-A0A9D5KEV9-F1
#
_entry.id   AF-A0A9D5KEV9-F1
#
_cell.length_a   1.000
_cell.length_b   1.000
_cell.length_c   1.000
_cell.angle_alpha   90.00
_cell.angle_beta   90.00
_cell.angle_gamma   90.00
#
_symmetry.space_group_name_H-M   'P 1'
#
loop_
_entity.id
_entity.type
_entity.pdbx_description
1 polymer ?
#
loop_
_entity_poly.entity_id
_entity_poly.type
_entity_poly.pdbx_seq_one_letter_code
_entity_poly.pdbx_strand_id
1 'polypeptide(L)'
;MAAKPSIEELCARHNNEDAHTEHVTRLALRLFDRCHASLGLRPSNRPLLEAACRLHDIGYAADPAGHAATGAEIIVREGVRGFTRSRCATIARIVLLHPRRAQRHTASPALESRSHSRLARRLAAFLRVADGLDHGHIQNAGIASVRIQKRSIRLTVRSPGYAGTGHAAQAKADLWNKCFPSLPLRISLLPRVRRTPKFHGVAGPQDSVLNAARRLLMLQYRNAADNHEGTLSGGDPEHLHDFRTAFRRFRAALRLFRKRFGKSIVSDLNAEIKSLSQRLGPIRDLDVWLVLLNSHAVTGELRADPLWEPFVQNQRALRNRRASSLRSALMGPQYEQLMRSLAYFLRIHVPALQRSRKPRRFARFAAKKLGRTYERIHARASRPLPREPEDIHALRKQCRVARYYAEFCAPALGPVAHRLARRLKNITDALGTLHDMDVDLERLDDISAPAPAGLRPVLLRKRRKARIDFEKHWERLTKKSFAREINATLSRAKKTTKKGSGA
;
A
#
# COMPACT_ATOMS: atom_id res chain seq x y z
N MET A 1 -24.82 -38.67 -7.67
CA MET A 1 -23.63 -37.78 -7.60
C MET A 1 -24.08 -36.43 -7.08
N ALA A 2 -23.44 -35.87 -6.06
CA ALA A 2 -23.72 -34.51 -5.60
C ALA A 2 -23.54 -33.50 -6.77
N ALA A 3 -24.44 -32.52 -6.87
CA ALA A 3 -24.34 -31.48 -7.89
C ALA A 3 -23.04 -30.68 -7.72
N LYS A 4 -22.31 -30.43 -8.81
CA LYS A 4 -21.09 -29.61 -8.76
C LYS A 4 -21.42 -28.21 -8.22
N PRO A 5 -20.55 -27.63 -7.38
CA PRO A 5 -20.78 -26.31 -6.83
C PRO A 5 -20.67 -25.21 -7.89
N SER A 6 -21.40 -24.11 -7.70
CA SER A 6 -21.18 -22.88 -8.47
C SER A 6 -19.83 -22.23 -8.12
N ILE A 7 -19.39 -21.26 -8.93
CA ILE A 7 -18.19 -20.46 -8.62
C ILE A 7 -18.38 -19.73 -7.29
N GLU A 8 -19.55 -19.15 -7.07
CA GLU A 8 -19.91 -18.43 -5.84
C GLU A 8 -19.89 -19.34 -4.61
N GLU A 9 -20.44 -20.56 -4.72
CA GLU A 9 -20.41 -21.56 -3.64
C GLU A 9 -18.98 -21.98 -3.29
N LEU A 10 -18.12 -22.20 -4.30
CA LEU A 10 -16.70 -22.49 -4.11
C LEU A 10 -15.97 -21.34 -3.41
N CYS A 11 -16.14 -20.11 -3.91
CA CYS A 11 -15.53 -18.92 -3.34
C CYS A 11 -15.94 -18.71 -1.87
N ALA A 12 -17.23 -18.92 -1.55
CA ALA A 12 -17.73 -18.83 -0.19
C ALA A 12 -17.15 -19.91 0.73
N ARG A 13 -17.13 -21.17 0.27
CA ARG A 13 -16.61 -22.32 1.04
C ARG A 13 -15.14 -22.17 1.39
N HIS A 14 -14.34 -21.62 0.48
CA HIS A 14 -12.88 -21.53 0.61
C HIS A 14 -12.38 -20.12 0.98
N ASN A 15 -13.26 -19.23 1.47
CA ASN A 15 -12.91 -17.89 1.93
C ASN A 15 -12.12 -17.03 0.92
N ASN A 16 -12.46 -17.12 -0.36
CA ASN A 16 -11.79 -16.43 -1.47
C ASN A 16 -11.75 -14.89 -1.29
N GLU A 17 -10.81 -14.17 -1.90
CA GLU A 17 -10.83 -12.70 -1.91
C GLU A 17 -11.64 -12.16 -3.11
N ASP A 18 -12.97 -12.16 -2.99
CA ASP A 18 -13.87 -11.88 -4.13
C ASP A 18 -13.60 -10.51 -4.79
N ALA A 19 -13.33 -9.47 -3.98
CA ALA A 19 -13.04 -8.14 -4.52
C ALA A 19 -11.82 -8.11 -5.47
N HIS A 20 -10.79 -8.92 -5.18
CA HIS A 20 -9.62 -9.04 -6.04
C HIS A 20 -9.93 -9.89 -7.26
N THR A 21 -10.45 -11.11 -7.06
CA THR A 21 -10.71 -12.06 -8.15
C THR A 21 -11.72 -11.54 -9.18
N GLU A 22 -12.77 -10.84 -8.73
CA GLU A 22 -13.72 -10.18 -9.64
C GLU A 22 -13.08 -9.05 -10.45
N HIS A 23 -12.17 -8.27 -9.83
CA HIS A 23 -11.51 -7.19 -10.54
C HIS A 23 -10.52 -7.71 -11.58
N VAL A 24 -9.74 -8.72 -11.22
CA VAL A 24 -8.86 -9.45 -12.14
C VAL A 24 -9.67 -10.05 -13.28
N THR A 25 -10.83 -10.66 -13.00
CA THR A 25 -11.75 -11.18 -14.01
C THR A 25 -12.18 -10.09 -14.99
N ARG A 26 -12.64 -8.93 -14.50
CA ARG A 26 -13.03 -7.80 -15.37
C ARG A 26 -11.88 -7.33 -16.27
N LEU A 27 -10.67 -7.25 -15.75
CA LEU A 27 -9.48 -6.83 -16.52
C LEU A 27 -9.10 -7.88 -17.57
N ALA A 28 -9.06 -9.16 -17.18
CA ALA A 28 -8.70 -10.27 -18.06
C ALA A 28 -9.69 -10.42 -19.22
N LEU A 29 -10.99 -10.40 -18.92
CA LEU A 29 -12.04 -10.52 -19.92
C LEU A 29 -12.07 -9.31 -20.87
N ARG A 30 -11.87 -8.09 -20.35
CA ARG A 30 -11.76 -6.90 -21.22
C ARG A 30 -10.57 -6.99 -22.19
N LEU A 31 -9.45 -7.56 -21.75
CA LEU A 31 -8.30 -7.79 -22.63
C LEU A 31 -8.58 -8.92 -23.63
N PHE A 32 -9.23 -10.01 -23.18
CA PHE A 32 -9.64 -11.13 -24.03
C PHE A 32 -10.59 -10.69 -25.14
N ASP A 33 -11.68 -10.01 -24.76
CA ASP A 33 -12.73 -9.56 -25.68
C ASP A 33 -12.14 -8.67 -26.78
N ARG A 34 -11.08 -7.91 -26.48
CA ARG A 34 -10.39 -7.03 -27.44
C ARG A 34 -9.35 -7.72 -28.32
N CYS A 35 -8.77 -8.84 -27.91
CA CYS A 35 -7.60 -9.41 -28.59
C CYS A 35 -7.78 -10.86 -29.08
N HIS A 36 -8.81 -11.59 -28.62
CA HIS A 36 -8.90 -13.03 -28.83
C HIS A 36 -8.83 -13.44 -30.32
N ALA A 37 -9.51 -12.72 -31.21
CA ALA A 37 -9.52 -13.01 -32.65
C ALA A 37 -8.13 -12.88 -33.28
N SER A 38 -7.44 -11.75 -33.07
CA SER A 38 -6.08 -11.52 -33.59
C SER A 38 -5.03 -12.46 -32.99
N LEU A 39 -5.34 -13.04 -31.83
CA LEU A 39 -4.49 -14.03 -31.19
C LEU A 39 -4.85 -15.46 -31.58
N GLY A 40 -5.86 -15.72 -32.42
CA GLY A 40 -6.30 -17.06 -32.83
C GLY A 40 -6.95 -17.86 -31.70
N LEU A 41 -7.75 -17.20 -30.85
CA LEU A 41 -8.55 -17.81 -29.79
C LEU A 41 -10.05 -17.69 -30.15
N ARG A 42 -10.85 -18.69 -29.76
CA ARG A 42 -12.29 -18.72 -30.02
C ARG A 42 -13.07 -18.02 -28.88
N PRO A 43 -14.22 -17.37 -29.16
CA PRO A 43 -15.09 -16.80 -28.13
C PRO A 43 -15.50 -17.80 -27.04
N SER A 44 -15.67 -19.08 -27.40
CA SER A 44 -16.03 -20.18 -26.49
C SER A 44 -14.95 -20.50 -25.42
N ASN A 45 -13.75 -19.91 -25.54
CA ASN A 45 -12.71 -19.98 -24.51
C ASN A 45 -12.95 -18.99 -23.36
N ARG A 46 -13.76 -17.95 -23.58
CA ARG A 46 -14.03 -16.88 -22.60
C ARG A 46 -14.55 -17.41 -21.24
N PRO A 47 -15.50 -18.37 -21.18
CA PRO A 47 -15.97 -18.90 -19.89
C PRO A 47 -14.90 -19.66 -19.10
N LEU A 48 -13.92 -20.29 -19.78
CA LEU A 48 -12.80 -20.96 -19.09
C LEU A 48 -11.88 -19.94 -18.41
N LEU A 49 -11.60 -18.84 -19.12
CA LEU A 49 -10.82 -17.74 -18.57
C LEU A 49 -11.56 -17.07 -17.41
N GLU A 50 -12.85 -16.82 -17.55
CA GLU A 50 -13.69 -16.23 -16.51
C GLU A 50 -13.66 -17.07 -15.23
N ALA A 51 -13.94 -18.37 -15.33
CA ALA A 51 -13.90 -19.28 -14.19
C ALA A 51 -12.51 -19.32 -13.53
N ALA A 52 -11.44 -19.41 -14.33
CA ALA A 52 -10.08 -19.39 -13.80
C ALA A 52 -9.74 -18.07 -13.09
N CYS A 53 -10.17 -16.92 -13.62
CA CYS A 53 -9.94 -15.63 -12.99
C CYS A 53 -10.71 -15.49 -11.66
N ARG A 54 -11.93 -16.02 -11.58
CA ARG A 54 -12.72 -15.99 -10.35
C ARG A 54 -12.14 -16.91 -9.26
N LEU A 55 -11.46 -17.98 -9.65
CA LEU A 55 -10.98 -19.04 -8.76
C LEU A 55 -9.46 -19.06 -8.54
N HIS A 56 -8.68 -18.14 -9.15
CA HIS A 56 -7.21 -18.25 -9.15
C HIS A 56 -6.57 -18.20 -7.75
N ASP A 57 -7.24 -17.56 -6.80
CA ASP A 57 -6.79 -17.38 -5.42
C ASP A 57 -7.57 -18.25 -4.43
N ILE A 58 -8.40 -19.19 -4.89
CA ILE A 58 -9.29 -19.98 -4.03
C ILE A 58 -8.53 -20.83 -2.99
N GLY A 59 -7.29 -21.22 -3.29
CA GLY A 59 -6.44 -21.97 -2.37
C GLY A 59 -5.78 -21.12 -1.28
N TYR A 60 -5.88 -19.78 -1.34
CA TYR A 60 -5.08 -18.89 -0.49
C TYR A 60 -5.39 -19.02 1.01
N ALA A 61 -6.63 -19.31 1.38
CA ALA A 61 -7.00 -19.50 2.78
C ALA A 61 -6.39 -20.76 3.40
N ALA A 62 -6.17 -21.80 2.59
CA ALA A 62 -5.65 -23.09 3.02
C ALA A 62 -4.11 -23.09 3.00
N ASP A 63 -3.50 -22.63 1.92
CA ASP A 63 -2.04 -22.51 1.80
C ASP A 63 -1.67 -21.22 1.05
N PRO A 64 -1.32 -20.13 1.75
CA PRO A 64 -0.87 -18.90 1.11
C PRO A 64 0.36 -19.05 0.20
N ALA A 65 1.28 -19.97 0.52
CA ALA A 65 2.54 -20.15 -0.20
C ALA A 65 2.35 -20.98 -1.48
N GLY A 66 1.53 -22.03 -1.41
CA GLY A 66 1.16 -22.93 -2.52
C GLY A 66 -0.24 -22.69 -3.10
N HIS A 67 -0.85 -21.52 -2.88
CA HIS A 67 -2.27 -21.26 -3.18
C HIS A 67 -2.72 -21.60 -4.60
N ALA A 68 -1.85 -21.49 -5.60
CA ALA A 68 -2.21 -21.82 -6.98
C ALA A 68 -2.34 -23.33 -7.17
N ALA A 69 -1.48 -24.11 -6.53
CA ALA A 69 -1.54 -25.56 -6.57
C ALA A 69 -2.73 -26.08 -5.76
N THR A 70 -2.90 -25.62 -4.52
CA THR A 70 -4.06 -25.95 -3.69
C THR A 70 -5.37 -25.56 -4.38
N GLY A 71 -5.42 -24.39 -5.02
CA GLY A 71 -6.58 -23.95 -5.80
C GLY A 71 -6.88 -24.86 -7.00
N ALA A 72 -5.84 -25.28 -7.72
CA ALA A 72 -5.99 -26.23 -8.83
C ALA A 72 -6.56 -27.59 -8.36
N GLU A 73 -6.12 -28.09 -7.21
CA GLU A 73 -6.63 -29.34 -6.62
C GLU A 73 -8.09 -29.23 -6.21
N ILE A 74 -8.47 -28.14 -5.56
CA ILE A 74 -9.87 -27.85 -5.21
C ILE A 74 -10.76 -27.93 -6.46
N ILE A 75 -10.34 -27.29 -7.56
CA ILE A 75 -11.10 -27.25 -8.82
C ILE A 75 -11.24 -28.64 -9.46
N VAL A 76 -10.18 -29.44 -9.45
CA VAL A 76 -10.21 -30.81 -10.00
C VAL A 76 -11.09 -31.73 -9.15
N ARG A 77 -10.94 -31.66 -7.83
CA ARG A 77 -11.64 -32.52 -6.87
C ARG A 77 -13.14 -32.23 -6.79
N GLU A 78 -13.50 -30.96 -6.61
CA GLU A 78 -14.89 -30.55 -6.36
C GLU A 78 -15.65 -30.28 -7.67
N GLY A 79 -14.93 -29.94 -8.74
CA GLY A 79 -15.52 -29.55 -10.02
C GLY A 79 -16.23 -28.20 -9.96
N VAL A 80 -16.65 -27.70 -11.13
CA VAL A 80 -17.38 -26.43 -11.26
C VAL A 80 -18.65 -26.67 -12.08
N ARG A 81 -19.79 -26.18 -11.58
CA ARG A 81 -21.09 -26.24 -12.29
C ARG A 81 -20.97 -25.65 -13.69
N GLY A 82 -21.55 -26.32 -14.69
CA GLY A 82 -21.46 -25.91 -16.10
C GLY A 82 -20.18 -26.35 -16.84
N PHE A 83 -19.23 -27.03 -16.17
CA PHE A 83 -18.00 -27.51 -16.81
C PHE A 83 -17.83 -29.03 -16.69
N THR A 84 -17.40 -29.67 -17.79
CA THR A 84 -16.99 -31.09 -17.80
C THR A 84 -15.71 -31.30 -16.99
N ARG A 85 -15.35 -32.54 -16.65
CA ARG A 85 -14.09 -32.85 -15.93
C ARG A 85 -12.85 -32.35 -16.68
N SER A 86 -12.79 -32.55 -18.01
CA SER A 86 -11.71 -32.03 -18.86
C SER A 86 -11.63 -30.49 -18.85
N ARG A 87 -12.78 -29.79 -18.90
CA ARG A 87 -12.81 -28.32 -18.78
C ARG A 87 -12.38 -27.85 -17.39
N CYS A 88 -12.76 -28.55 -16.32
CA CYS A 88 -12.26 -28.26 -14.96
C CYS A 88 -10.75 -28.44 -14.86
N ALA A 89 -10.18 -29.50 -15.46
CA ALA A 89 -8.73 -29.69 -15.52
C ALA A 89 -8.02 -28.55 -16.28
N THR A 90 -8.64 -28.04 -17.35
CA THR A 90 -8.13 -26.86 -18.07
C THR A 90 -8.16 -25.61 -17.18
N ILE A 91 -9.25 -25.36 -16.46
CA ILE A 91 -9.37 -24.24 -15.50
C ILE A 91 -8.30 -24.35 -14.40
N ALA A 92 -8.16 -25.53 -13.79
CA ALA A 92 -7.15 -25.81 -12.78
C ALA A 92 -5.72 -25.56 -13.30
N ARG A 93 -5.43 -25.95 -14.54
CA ARG A 93 -4.13 -25.68 -15.18
C ARG A 93 -3.89 -24.18 -15.42
N ILE A 94 -4.93 -23.41 -15.77
CA ILE A 94 -4.82 -21.95 -15.88
C ILE A 94 -4.47 -21.34 -14.52
N VAL A 95 -5.16 -21.77 -13.46
CA VAL A 95 -4.91 -21.34 -12.07
C VAL A 95 -3.48 -21.68 -11.64
N LEU A 96 -3.01 -22.90 -11.89
CA LEU A 96 -1.64 -23.32 -11.55
C LEU A 96 -0.55 -22.44 -12.21
N LEU A 97 -0.82 -21.90 -13.40
CA LEU A 97 0.12 -21.10 -14.18
C LEU A 97 0.10 -19.60 -13.88
N HIS A 98 -0.81 -19.13 -13.02
CA HIS A 98 -0.96 -17.71 -12.74
C HIS A 98 0.20 -17.09 -11.91
N PRO A 99 0.89 -17.79 -11.00
CA PRO A 99 2.04 -17.21 -10.30
C PRO A 99 3.23 -17.04 -11.25
N ARG A 100 4.04 -15.99 -11.05
CA ARG A 100 5.21 -15.76 -11.91
C ARG A 100 6.30 -16.81 -11.71
N ARG A 101 6.58 -17.17 -10.46
CA ARG A 101 7.50 -18.26 -10.08
C ARG A 101 6.67 -19.51 -9.82
N ALA A 102 7.15 -20.65 -10.31
CA ALA A 102 6.51 -21.93 -10.00
C ALA A 102 6.51 -22.15 -8.48
N GLN A 103 5.35 -22.52 -7.93
CA GLN A 103 5.23 -22.91 -6.53
C GLN A 103 5.66 -24.38 -6.39
N ARG A 104 6.31 -24.72 -5.27
CA ARG A 104 6.66 -26.11 -4.96
C ARG A 104 5.37 -26.89 -4.73
N HIS A 105 5.14 -27.95 -5.49
CA HIS A 105 4.02 -28.86 -5.30
C HIS A 105 4.27 -30.21 -5.96
N THR A 106 3.69 -31.27 -5.42
CA THR A 106 3.57 -32.59 -6.06
C THR A 106 2.37 -32.56 -7.02
N ALA A 107 2.59 -32.45 -8.33
CA ALA A 107 1.47 -32.31 -9.26
C ALA A 107 0.57 -33.55 -9.26
N SER A 108 -0.75 -33.37 -9.21
CA SER A 108 -1.71 -34.46 -9.42
C SER A 108 -1.61 -34.99 -10.87
N PRO A 109 -1.68 -36.30 -11.12
CA PRO A 109 -1.62 -36.89 -12.46
C PRO A 109 -2.65 -36.30 -13.45
N ALA A 110 -3.80 -35.84 -12.95
CA ALA A 110 -4.84 -35.18 -13.74
C ALA A 110 -4.38 -33.86 -14.41
N LEU A 111 -3.30 -33.24 -13.92
CA LEU A 111 -2.75 -31.98 -14.43
C LEU A 111 -1.65 -32.19 -15.50
N GLU A 112 -1.21 -33.43 -15.75
CA GLU A 112 -0.04 -33.75 -16.57
C GLU A 112 -0.32 -33.89 -18.08
N SER A 113 -1.59 -33.99 -18.48
CA SER A 113 -1.98 -34.15 -19.89
C SER A 113 -1.48 -33.00 -20.80
N ARG A 114 -0.74 -33.36 -21.87
CA ARG A 114 -0.11 -32.42 -22.81
C ARG A 114 -1.11 -31.66 -23.71
N SER A 115 -2.27 -32.24 -24.02
CA SER A 115 -3.27 -31.66 -24.94
C SER A 115 -3.91 -30.38 -24.37
N HIS A 116 -4.15 -30.31 -23.05
CA HIS A 116 -4.71 -29.15 -22.38
C HIS A 116 -3.68 -28.01 -22.15
N SER A 117 -2.39 -28.28 -22.31
CA SER A 117 -1.31 -27.36 -21.94
C SER A 117 -1.26 -26.09 -22.81
N ARG A 118 -1.50 -26.19 -24.13
CA ARG A 118 -1.36 -25.02 -25.02
C ARG A 118 -2.46 -23.98 -24.81
N LEU A 119 -3.72 -24.41 -24.75
CA LEU A 119 -4.85 -23.50 -24.49
C LEU A 119 -4.74 -22.90 -23.08
N ALA A 120 -4.47 -23.72 -22.06
CA ALA A 120 -4.33 -23.26 -20.69
C ALA A 120 -3.22 -22.19 -20.56
N ARG A 121 -2.04 -22.39 -21.15
CA ARG A 121 -0.96 -21.37 -21.15
C ARG A 121 -1.40 -20.06 -21.80
N ARG A 122 -2.09 -20.13 -22.94
CA ARG A 122 -2.58 -18.95 -23.67
C ARG A 122 -3.63 -18.18 -22.88
N LEU A 123 -4.53 -18.85 -22.15
CA LEU A 123 -5.51 -18.20 -21.27
C LEU A 123 -4.86 -17.70 -19.97
N ALA A 124 -3.92 -18.45 -19.40
CA ALA A 124 -3.15 -18.02 -18.23
C ALA A 124 -2.35 -16.74 -18.48
N ALA A 125 -1.91 -16.49 -19.72
CA ALA A 125 -1.29 -15.21 -20.08
C ALA A 125 -2.21 -14.00 -19.83
N PHE A 126 -3.52 -14.11 -20.09
CA PHE A 126 -4.48 -13.03 -19.78
C PHE A 126 -4.65 -12.86 -18.27
N LEU A 127 -4.83 -13.97 -17.55
CA LEU A 127 -4.96 -13.97 -16.09
C LEU A 127 -3.73 -13.33 -15.44
N ARG A 128 -2.51 -13.75 -15.80
CA ARG A 128 -1.25 -13.21 -15.25
C ARG A 128 -1.12 -11.70 -15.43
N VAL A 129 -1.45 -11.20 -16.62
CA VAL A 129 -1.41 -9.76 -16.90
C VAL A 129 -2.44 -9.03 -16.03
N ALA A 130 -3.68 -9.53 -15.97
CA ALA A 130 -4.75 -8.92 -15.18
C ALA A 130 -4.48 -8.94 -13.66
N ASP A 131 -3.96 -10.04 -13.14
CA ASP A 131 -3.50 -10.18 -11.75
C ASP A 131 -2.31 -9.22 -11.49
N GLY A 132 -1.35 -9.12 -12.42
CA GLY A 132 -0.28 -8.12 -12.33
C GLY A 132 -0.78 -6.67 -12.29
N LEU A 133 -1.88 -6.36 -12.98
CA LEU A 133 -2.50 -5.04 -12.93
C LEU A 133 -3.12 -4.74 -11.55
N ASP A 134 -3.70 -5.75 -10.88
CA ASP A 134 -4.17 -5.64 -9.50
C ASP A 134 -3.17 -6.18 -8.47
N HIS A 135 -1.87 -6.11 -8.74
CA HIS A 135 -0.83 -6.53 -7.79
C HIS A 135 -0.95 -5.83 -6.43
N GLY A 136 -1.52 -4.62 -6.43
CA GLY A 136 -1.80 -3.86 -5.22
C GLY A 136 -3.00 -4.37 -4.39
N HIS A 137 -3.84 -5.27 -4.92
CA HIS A 137 -5.13 -5.71 -4.35
C HIS A 137 -6.03 -4.54 -3.89
N ILE A 138 -5.91 -3.38 -4.55
CA ILE A 138 -6.70 -2.18 -4.24
C ILE A 138 -7.76 -1.85 -5.30
N GLN A 139 -7.86 -2.64 -6.37
CA GLN A 139 -8.88 -2.53 -7.42
C GLN A 139 -8.99 -1.13 -8.05
N ASN A 140 -7.85 -0.47 -8.23
CA ASN A 140 -7.78 0.87 -8.78
C ASN A 140 -7.18 0.91 -10.20
N ALA A 141 -6.73 -0.24 -10.71
CA ALA A 141 -6.23 -0.36 -12.07
C ALA A 141 -7.41 -0.44 -13.05
N GLY A 142 -7.25 0.14 -14.23
CA GLY A 142 -8.26 0.06 -15.29
C GLY A 142 -7.61 0.10 -16.65
N ILE A 143 -8.12 -0.70 -17.58
CA ILE A 143 -7.69 -0.66 -18.98
C ILE A 143 -8.31 0.59 -19.63
N ALA A 144 -7.49 1.55 -20.03
CA ALA A 144 -7.93 2.74 -20.76
C ALA A 144 -8.13 2.43 -22.25
N SER A 145 -7.16 1.74 -22.86
CA SER A 145 -7.25 1.30 -24.25
C SER A 145 -6.41 0.05 -24.51
N VAL A 146 -6.84 -0.72 -25.51
CA VAL A 146 -6.10 -1.85 -26.09
C VAL A 146 -5.97 -1.56 -27.58
N ARG A 147 -4.74 -1.46 -28.09
CA ARG A 147 -4.47 -1.22 -29.52
C ARG A 147 -3.66 -2.36 -30.09
N ILE A 148 -4.18 -3.03 -31.09
CA ILE A 148 -3.48 -4.07 -31.84
C ILE A 148 -2.65 -3.37 -32.92
N GLN A 149 -1.34 -3.61 -32.93
CA GLN A 149 -0.40 -3.07 -33.92
C GLN A 149 0.18 -4.24 -34.73
N LYS A 150 0.85 -3.94 -35.86
CA LYS A 150 1.42 -4.97 -36.75
C LYS A 150 2.33 -5.99 -36.03
N ARG A 151 3.08 -5.57 -34.99
CA ARG A 151 4.07 -6.41 -34.28
C ARG A 151 3.95 -6.36 -32.75
N SER A 152 2.85 -5.86 -32.21
CA SER A 152 2.62 -5.83 -30.75
C SER A 152 1.18 -5.50 -30.38
N ILE A 153 0.81 -5.76 -29.14
CA ILE A 153 -0.42 -5.23 -28.54
C ILE A 153 -0.02 -4.19 -27.49
N ARG A 154 -0.53 -2.96 -27.63
CA ARG A 154 -0.31 -1.87 -26.68
C ARG A 154 -1.48 -1.76 -25.73
N LEU A 155 -1.19 -1.94 -24.43
CA LEU A 155 -2.13 -1.79 -23.34
C LEU A 155 -1.85 -0.47 -22.61
N THR A 156 -2.84 0.41 -22.56
CA THR A 156 -2.77 1.65 -21.78
C THR A 156 -3.62 1.50 -20.53
N VAL A 157 -3.03 1.75 -19.36
CA VAL A 157 -3.61 1.46 -18.06
C VAL A 157 -3.69 2.72 -17.21
N ARG A 158 -4.83 2.92 -16.54
CA ARG A 158 -4.99 3.93 -15.48
C ARG A 158 -4.76 3.25 -14.13
N SER A 159 -3.82 3.74 -13.32
CA SER A 159 -3.63 3.31 -11.92
C SER A 159 -3.28 4.51 -11.03
N PRO A 160 -4.28 5.24 -10.50
CA PRO A 160 -4.05 6.50 -9.79
C PRO A 160 -3.49 6.32 -8.38
N GLY A 161 -3.58 5.12 -7.79
CA GLY A 161 -3.31 4.90 -6.36
C GLY A 161 -2.09 4.03 -6.04
N TYR A 162 -1.58 3.24 -6.99
CA TYR A 162 -0.42 2.37 -6.75
C TYR A 162 0.60 2.48 -7.89
N ALA A 163 1.87 2.73 -7.54
CA ALA A 163 2.93 2.96 -8.52
C ALA A 163 3.45 1.65 -9.15
N GLY A 164 3.46 0.56 -8.38
CA GLY A 164 3.98 -0.74 -8.82
C GLY A 164 3.15 -1.47 -9.88
N THR A 165 1.92 -1.01 -10.16
CA THR A 165 1.00 -1.66 -11.14
C THR A 165 1.66 -1.93 -12.49
N GLY A 166 2.34 -0.93 -13.07
CA GLY A 166 2.91 -1.06 -14.41
C GLY A 166 4.06 -2.07 -14.47
N HIS A 167 4.99 -1.97 -13.51
CA HIS A 167 6.13 -2.88 -13.42
C HIS A 167 5.67 -4.33 -13.17
N ALA A 168 4.76 -4.54 -12.21
CA ALA A 168 4.24 -5.87 -11.87
C ALA A 168 3.50 -6.52 -13.06
N ALA A 169 2.64 -5.77 -13.74
CA ALA A 169 1.94 -6.27 -14.92
C ALA A 169 2.89 -6.60 -16.07
N GLN A 170 3.89 -5.74 -16.32
CA GLN A 170 4.88 -5.98 -17.38
C GLN A 170 5.75 -7.20 -17.07
N ALA A 171 6.12 -7.40 -15.80
CA ALA A 171 6.87 -8.57 -15.35
C ALA A 171 6.07 -9.88 -15.49
N LYS A 172 4.75 -9.86 -15.26
CA LYS A 172 3.85 -11.01 -15.45
C LYS A 172 3.41 -11.25 -16.90
N ALA A 173 3.74 -10.34 -17.82
CA ALA A 173 3.52 -10.50 -19.27
C ALA A 173 4.56 -11.42 -19.95
N ASP A 174 5.48 -12.01 -19.19
CA ASP A 174 6.46 -12.98 -19.68
C ASP A 174 5.80 -14.21 -20.34
N LEU A 175 4.75 -14.77 -19.73
CA LEU A 175 4.02 -15.89 -20.33
C LEU A 175 3.27 -15.47 -21.60
N TRP A 176 2.74 -14.24 -21.64
CA TRP A 176 2.13 -13.68 -22.85
C TRP A 176 3.12 -13.67 -24.00
N ASN A 177 4.30 -13.11 -23.78
CA ASN A 177 5.32 -12.98 -24.82
C ASN A 177 5.83 -14.35 -25.30
N LYS A 178 5.87 -15.35 -24.42
CA LYS A 178 6.15 -16.76 -24.79
C LYS A 178 5.04 -17.39 -25.62
N CYS A 179 3.77 -17.10 -25.31
CA CYS A 179 2.62 -17.69 -25.99
C CYS A 179 2.28 -17.01 -27.33
N PHE A 180 2.63 -15.72 -27.45
CA PHE A 180 2.28 -14.86 -28.58
C PHE A 180 3.52 -14.07 -29.06
N PRO A 181 4.56 -14.74 -29.54
CA PRO A 181 5.83 -14.09 -29.88
C PRO A 181 5.72 -13.06 -31.01
N SER A 182 4.75 -13.22 -31.92
CA SER A 182 4.46 -12.24 -32.99
C SER A 182 3.71 -10.99 -32.51
N LEU A 183 3.05 -11.07 -31.35
CA LEU A 183 2.23 -10.00 -30.77
C LEU A 183 2.55 -9.82 -29.27
N PRO A 184 3.79 -9.44 -28.91
CA PRO A 184 4.18 -9.17 -27.53
C PRO A 184 3.35 -8.04 -26.93
N LEU A 185 3.12 -8.11 -25.62
CA LEU A 185 2.36 -7.12 -24.88
C LEU A 185 3.27 -5.99 -24.38
N ARG A 186 2.89 -4.75 -24.71
CA ARG A 186 3.55 -3.52 -24.24
C ARG A 186 2.60 -2.74 -23.35
N ILE A 187 2.92 -2.63 -22.06
CA ILE A 187 2.06 -1.98 -21.07
C ILE A 187 2.59 -0.57 -20.78
N SER A 188 1.69 0.41 -20.82
CA SER A 188 1.97 1.81 -20.52
C SER A 188 0.98 2.33 -19.47
N LEU A 189 1.47 3.07 -18.48
CA LEU A 189 0.62 3.75 -17.51
C LEU A 189 0.26 5.15 -18.02
N LEU A 190 -1.01 5.53 -17.89
CA LEU A 190 -1.40 6.92 -18.06
C LEU A 190 -0.71 7.77 -16.99
N PRO A 191 -0.19 8.95 -17.36
CA PRO A 191 0.46 9.83 -16.41
C PRO A 191 -0.55 10.23 -15.32
N ARG A 192 -0.07 10.30 -14.07
CA ARG A 192 -0.87 10.86 -12.99
C ARG A 192 -1.10 12.34 -13.27
N VAL A 193 -2.36 12.77 -13.18
CA VAL A 193 -2.71 14.18 -13.22
C VAL A 193 -2.01 14.88 -12.06
N ARG A 194 -1.24 15.94 -12.37
CA ARG A 194 -0.55 16.77 -11.37
C ARG A 194 -1.56 17.26 -10.32
N ARG A 195 -1.15 17.29 -9.05
CA ARG A 195 -1.97 17.70 -7.88
C ARG A 195 -3.06 16.73 -7.42
N THR A 196 -3.08 15.48 -7.91
CA THR A 196 -3.98 14.46 -7.35
C THR A 196 -3.68 14.22 -5.86
N PRO A 197 -4.72 14.18 -5.00
CA PRO A 197 -4.54 13.86 -3.59
C PRO A 197 -3.81 12.54 -3.35
N LYS A 198 -3.01 12.46 -2.28
CA LYS A 198 -2.55 11.16 -1.78
C LYS A 198 -3.76 10.26 -1.54
N PHE A 199 -3.64 8.98 -1.91
CA PHE A 199 -4.71 7.97 -1.83
C PHE A 199 -5.91 8.20 -2.76
N HIS A 200 -5.80 9.09 -3.75
CA HIS A 200 -6.81 9.24 -4.78
C HIS A 200 -7.06 7.89 -5.49
N GLY A 201 -8.34 7.54 -5.66
CA GLY A 201 -8.75 6.25 -6.25
C GLY A 201 -8.55 5.02 -5.38
N VAL A 202 -8.16 5.16 -4.10
CA VAL A 202 -7.96 4.02 -3.18
C VAL A 202 -9.22 3.72 -2.34
N ALA A 203 -9.91 4.76 -1.86
CA ALA A 203 -11.12 4.62 -1.04
C ALA A 203 -12.16 5.72 -1.37
N GLY A 204 -13.21 5.37 -2.09
CA GLY A 204 -14.26 6.30 -2.53
C GLY A 204 -15.35 6.54 -1.48
N PRO A 205 -16.23 7.53 -1.71
CA PRO A 205 -17.33 7.84 -0.79
C PRO A 205 -18.36 6.71 -0.66
N GLN A 206 -18.52 5.90 -1.71
CA GLN A 206 -19.48 4.78 -1.77
C GLN A 206 -18.91 3.46 -1.27
N ASP A 207 -17.60 3.36 -1.03
CA ASP A 207 -17.01 2.14 -0.50
C ASP A 207 -17.62 1.80 0.88
N SER A 208 -17.74 0.50 1.16
CA SER A 208 -17.96 0.06 2.53
C SER A 208 -16.75 0.42 3.40
N VAL A 209 -16.97 0.71 4.69
CA VAL A 209 -15.89 1.06 5.62
C VAL A 209 -14.79 0.00 5.64
N LEU A 210 -15.15 -1.29 5.62
CA LEU A 210 -14.17 -2.37 5.65
C LEU A 210 -13.40 -2.48 4.32
N ASN A 211 -14.04 -2.24 3.17
CA ASN A 211 -13.33 -2.25 1.88
C ASN A 211 -12.36 -1.08 1.75
N ALA A 212 -12.80 0.13 2.12
CA ALA A 212 -11.94 1.29 2.19
C ALA A 212 -10.73 1.04 3.13
N ALA A 213 -10.97 0.45 4.30
CA ALA A 213 -9.91 0.13 5.25
C ALA A 213 -8.92 -0.92 4.70
N ARG A 214 -9.42 -2.01 4.10
CA ARG A 214 -8.60 -3.04 3.46
C ARG A 214 -7.69 -2.43 2.39
N ARG A 215 -8.25 -1.64 1.46
CA ARG A 215 -7.47 -1.02 0.37
C ARG A 215 -6.41 -0.04 0.88
N LEU A 216 -6.74 0.79 1.88
CA LEU A 216 -5.78 1.70 2.49
C LEU A 216 -4.60 0.98 3.15
N LEU A 217 -4.90 -0.10 3.90
CA LEU A 217 -3.89 -0.92 4.56
C LEU A 217 -3.08 -1.75 3.56
N MET A 218 -3.72 -2.33 2.54
CA MET A 218 -3.07 -3.10 1.49
C MET A 218 -2.07 -2.26 0.70
N LEU A 219 -2.42 -1.00 0.41
CA LEU A 219 -1.46 -0.06 -0.19
C LEU A 219 -0.25 0.16 0.71
N GLN A 220 -0.41 0.23 2.04
CA GLN A 220 0.73 0.39 2.94
C GLN A 220 1.54 -0.91 3.05
N TYR A 221 0.89 -2.07 3.07
CA TYR A 221 1.56 -3.37 3.01
C TYR A 221 2.43 -3.48 1.75
N ARG A 222 1.90 -3.10 0.59
CA ARG A 222 2.64 -3.11 -0.68
C ARG A 222 3.76 -2.08 -0.71
N ASN A 223 3.53 -0.85 -0.25
CA ASN A 223 4.61 0.15 -0.16
C ASN A 223 5.75 -0.32 0.76
N ALA A 224 5.47 -1.06 1.84
CA ALA A 224 6.51 -1.66 2.67
C ALA A 224 7.24 -2.80 1.93
N ALA A 225 6.49 -3.72 1.31
CA ALA A 225 7.06 -4.83 0.54
C ALA A 225 7.95 -4.35 -0.62
N ASP A 226 7.49 -3.35 -1.39
CA ASP A 226 8.22 -2.81 -2.54
C ASP A 226 9.52 -2.09 -2.15
N ASN A 227 9.62 -1.60 -0.92
CA ASN A 227 10.84 -0.95 -0.41
C ASN A 227 11.73 -1.90 0.40
N HIS A 228 11.34 -3.16 0.59
CA HIS A 228 12.09 -4.11 1.42
C HIS A 228 13.48 -4.40 0.87
N GLU A 229 13.58 -4.72 -0.43
CA GLU A 229 14.85 -5.03 -1.09
C GLU A 229 15.80 -3.82 -1.08
N GLY A 230 15.32 -2.63 -1.47
CA GLY A 230 16.12 -1.40 -1.41
C GLY A 230 16.56 -1.03 0.01
N THR A 231 15.73 -1.35 1.01
CA THR A 231 16.10 -1.17 2.44
C THR A 231 17.20 -2.13 2.86
N LEU A 232 17.18 -3.39 2.40
CA LEU A 232 18.21 -4.40 2.67
C LEU A 232 19.55 -4.06 2.03
N SER A 233 19.53 -3.62 0.76
CA SER A 233 20.72 -3.19 0.03
C SER A 233 21.36 -1.94 0.64
N GLY A 234 20.54 -1.06 1.23
CA GLY A 234 21.00 0.09 2.02
C GLY A 234 21.66 1.22 1.23
N GLY A 235 21.56 1.19 -0.11
CA GLY A 235 22.19 2.16 -1.01
C GLY A 235 21.50 3.53 -1.03
N ASP A 236 20.17 3.57 -1.03
CA ASP A 236 19.38 4.81 -0.94
C ASP A 236 18.61 4.86 0.40
N PRO A 237 18.87 5.85 1.28
CA PRO A 237 18.17 6.00 2.56
C PRO A 237 16.65 6.26 2.42
N GLU A 238 16.17 6.66 1.23
CA GLU A 238 14.75 6.86 0.99
C GLU A 238 13.95 5.55 1.03
N HIS A 239 14.56 4.40 0.68
CA HIS A 239 13.87 3.11 0.81
C HIS A 239 13.50 2.81 2.26
N LEU A 240 14.44 2.99 3.20
CA LEU A 240 14.15 2.83 4.62
C LEU A 240 13.14 3.88 5.11
N HIS A 241 13.24 5.11 4.62
CA HIS A 241 12.28 6.16 4.93
C HIS A 241 10.85 5.74 4.55
N ASP A 242 10.66 5.29 3.32
CA ASP A 242 9.36 4.92 2.77
C ASP A 242 8.81 3.64 3.39
N PHE A 243 9.66 2.64 3.61
CA PHE A 243 9.33 1.43 4.36
C PHE A 243 8.75 1.77 5.76
N ARG A 244 9.48 2.61 6.52
CA ARG A 244 9.03 3.06 7.85
C ARG A 244 7.77 3.93 7.76
N THR A 245 7.66 4.78 6.75
CA THR A 245 6.46 5.60 6.51
C THR A 245 5.23 4.74 6.25
N ALA A 246 5.37 3.68 5.45
CA ALA A 246 4.30 2.74 5.15
C ALA A 246 3.78 2.07 6.43
N PHE A 247 4.65 1.55 7.29
CA PHE A 247 4.24 0.95 8.56
C PHE A 247 3.65 1.94 9.57
N ARG A 248 4.16 3.18 9.64
CA ARG A 248 3.53 4.24 10.44
C ARG A 248 2.10 4.51 9.98
N ARG A 249 1.87 4.57 8.66
CA ARG A 249 0.54 4.75 8.08
C ARG A 249 -0.34 3.53 8.29
N PHE A 250 0.20 2.32 8.19
CA PHE A 250 -0.51 1.07 8.48
C PHE A 250 -1.05 1.09 9.91
N ARG A 251 -0.21 1.39 10.90
CA ARG A 251 -0.61 1.52 12.31
C ARG A 251 -1.65 2.61 12.53
N ALA A 252 -1.52 3.75 11.84
CA ALA A 252 -2.53 4.81 11.91
C ALA A 252 -3.88 4.36 11.35
N ALA A 253 -3.90 3.62 10.24
CA ALA A 253 -5.11 3.05 9.67
C ALA A 253 -5.73 1.98 10.59
N LEU A 254 -4.93 1.06 11.16
CA LEU A 254 -5.39 0.12 12.19
C LEU A 254 -6.08 0.86 13.35
N ARG A 255 -5.48 1.94 13.85
CA ARG A 255 -6.08 2.77 14.91
C ARG A 255 -7.39 3.43 14.48
N LEU A 256 -7.46 3.95 13.25
CA LEU A 256 -8.65 4.62 12.70
C LEU A 256 -9.85 3.65 12.68
N PHE A 257 -9.61 2.44 12.18
CA PHE A 257 -10.60 1.40 11.95
C PHE A 257 -10.70 0.39 13.11
N ARG A 258 -10.01 0.60 14.24
CA ARG A 258 -9.94 -0.35 15.37
C ARG A 258 -11.26 -1.02 15.78
N LYS A 259 -12.34 -0.23 15.90
CA LYS A 259 -13.68 -0.73 16.27
C LYS A 259 -14.32 -1.64 15.21
N ARG A 260 -13.80 -1.64 13.98
CA ARG A 260 -14.28 -2.45 12.86
C ARG A 260 -13.51 -3.75 12.71
N PHE A 261 -12.26 -3.80 13.14
CA PHE A 261 -11.48 -5.04 13.07
C PHE A 261 -11.61 -5.90 14.33
N GLY A 262 -11.69 -5.26 15.50
CA GLY A 262 -11.59 -5.96 16.78
C GLY A 262 -10.41 -5.39 17.57
N LYS A 263 -10.51 -5.36 18.90
CA LYS A 263 -9.49 -4.69 19.71
C LYS A 263 -8.21 -5.52 19.81
N SER A 264 -8.30 -6.83 20.04
CA SER A 264 -7.14 -7.71 20.23
C SER A 264 -6.31 -7.78 18.95
N ILE A 265 -6.90 -8.20 17.82
CA ILE A 265 -6.17 -8.31 16.54
C ILE A 265 -5.45 -7.01 16.13
N VAL A 266 -6.05 -5.85 16.42
CA VAL A 266 -5.41 -4.55 16.16
C VAL A 266 -4.26 -4.26 17.11
N SER A 267 -4.37 -4.69 18.37
CA SER A 267 -3.31 -4.59 19.37
C SER A 267 -2.11 -5.44 18.95
N ASP A 268 -2.35 -6.69 18.58
CA ASP A 268 -1.33 -7.70 18.25
C ASP A 268 -0.52 -7.24 17.03
N LEU A 269 -1.21 -6.95 15.92
CA LEU A 269 -0.56 -6.44 14.69
C LEU A 269 0.18 -5.11 14.93
N ASN A 270 -0.37 -4.22 15.76
CA ASN A 270 0.31 -2.97 16.08
C ASN A 270 1.56 -3.19 16.95
N ALA A 271 1.57 -4.18 17.84
CA ALA A 271 2.71 -4.54 18.66
C ALA A 271 3.86 -5.09 17.80
N GLU A 272 3.56 -6.03 16.88
CA GLU A 272 4.54 -6.58 15.95
C GLU A 272 5.19 -5.48 15.08
N ILE A 273 4.37 -4.61 14.46
CA ILE A 273 4.89 -3.50 13.64
C ILE A 273 5.69 -2.50 14.50
N LYS A 274 5.26 -2.25 15.75
CA LYS A 274 5.97 -1.34 16.67
C LYS A 274 7.35 -1.89 16.99
N SER A 275 7.46 -3.17 17.32
CA SER A 275 8.73 -3.84 17.63
C SER A 275 9.73 -3.68 16.48
N LEU A 276 9.33 -4.03 15.25
CA LEU A 276 10.18 -3.84 14.07
C LEU A 276 10.54 -2.35 13.87
N SER A 277 9.58 -1.45 14.00
CA SER A 277 9.82 -0.01 13.83
C SER A 277 10.82 0.55 14.84
N GLN A 278 10.90 0.00 16.06
CA GLN A 278 11.86 0.41 17.09
C GLN A 278 13.28 -0.04 16.71
N ARG A 279 13.43 -1.29 16.25
CA ARG A 279 14.73 -1.82 15.77
C ARG A 279 15.30 -1.04 14.59
N LEU A 280 14.43 -0.57 13.69
CA LEU A 280 14.81 0.23 12.52
C LEU A 280 14.98 1.74 12.80
N GLY A 281 14.69 2.20 14.02
CA GLY A 281 14.81 3.61 14.41
C GLY A 281 16.24 4.13 14.36
N PRO A 282 17.17 3.51 15.10
CA PRO A 282 18.53 4.02 15.28
C PRO A 282 19.33 4.24 13.99
N ILE A 283 19.11 3.43 12.95
CA ILE A 283 19.77 3.63 11.65
C ILE A 283 19.07 4.72 10.83
N ARG A 284 17.74 4.83 10.90
CA ARG A 284 17.04 5.94 10.24
C ARG A 284 17.43 7.29 10.82
N ASP A 285 17.65 7.36 12.13
CA ASP A 285 18.05 8.59 12.81
C ASP A 285 19.49 9.00 12.41
N LEU A 286 20.33 8.04 12.01
CA LEU A 286 21.64 8.31 11.39
C LEU A 286 21.51 8.72 9.92
N ASP A 287 20.60 8.10 9.16
CA ASP A 287 20.36 8.51 7.76
C ASP A 287 19.86 9.95 7.69
N VAL A 288 18.95 10.37 8.58
CA VAL A 288 18.48 11.77 8.66
C VAL A 288 19.63 12.72 8.96
N TRP A 289 20.46 12.36 9.94
CA TRP A 289 21.62 13.14 10.34
C TRP A 289 22.65 13.29 9.21
N LEU A 290 23.00 12.18 8.54
CA LEU A 290 23.91 12.21 7.40
C LEU A 290 23.34 13.02 6.23
N VAL A 291 22.04 12.94 5.96
CA VAL A 291 21.40 13.79 4.94
C VAL A 291 21.52 15.28 5.29
N LEU A 292 21.34 15.64 6.57
CA LEU A 292 21.54 17.02 7.02
C LEU A 292 22.99 17.47 6.86
N LEU A 293 23.95 16.66 7.33
CA LEU A 293 25.38 16.97 7.24
C LEU A 293 25.82 17.17 5.79
N ASN A 294 25.32 16.36 4.85
CA ASN A 294 25.64 16.49 3.42
C ASN A 294 24.80 17.56 2.69
N SER A 295 23.90 18.27 3.38
CA SER A 295 23.10 19.32 2.75
C SER A 295 23.94 20.57 2.42
N HIS A 296 23.65 21.22 1.30
CA HIS A 296 24.33 22.46 0.86
C HIS A 296 24.38 23.55 1.94
N ALA A 297 23.34 23.65 2.77
CA ALA A 297 23.27 24.62 3.85
C ALA A 297 24.25 24.35 5.00
N VAL A 298 24.76 23.12 5.14
CA VAL A 298 25.76 22.76 6.15
C VAL A 298 27.14 22.71 5.50
N THR A 299 27.27 22.02 4.36
CA THR A 299 28.55 21.89 3.66
C THR A 299 29.07 23.23 3.13
N GLY A 300 28.20 24.15 2.71
CA GLY A 300 28.63 25.47 2.26
C GLY A 300 29.29 26.31 3.35
N GLU A 301 28.97 26.07 4.62
CA GLU A 301 29.54 26.82 5.75
C GLU A 301 30.71 26.09 6.40
N LEU A 302 30.66 24.75 6.48
CA LEU A 302 31.55 23.98 7.36
C LEU A 302 32.53 23.06 6.62
N ARG A 303 32.42 22.90 5.29
CA ARG A 303 33.26 21.93 4.57
C ARG A 303 34.76 22.25 4.63
N ALA A 304 35.13 23.52 4.81
CA ALA A 304 36.51 23.95 4.95
C ALA A 304 37.07 23.76 6.36
N ASP A 305 36.22 23.44 7.36
CA ASP A 305 36.67 23.16 8.73
C ASP A 305 37.52 21.86 8.74
N PRO A 306 38.74 21.87 9.29
CA PRO A 306 39.61 20.69 9.32
C PRO A 306 38.98 19.46 9.99
N LEU A 307 38.03 19.66 10.93
CA LEU A 307 37.34 18.58 11.63
C LEU A 307 36.17 18.00 10.82
N TRP A 308 35.73 18.65 9.74
CA TRP A 308 34.51 18.29 9.01
C TRP A 308 34.57 16.87 8.43
N GLU A 309 35.58 16.58 7.63
CA GLU A 309 35.66 15.28 6.94
C GLU A 309 35.87 14.12 7.94
N PRO A 310 36.80 14.20 8.92
CA PRO A 310 36.92 13.18 9.98
C PRO A 310 35.61 12.97 10.76
N PHE A 311 34.90 14.05 11.10
CA PHE A 311 33.63 13.98 11.80
C PHE A 311 32.58 13.21 10.98
N VAL A 312 32.37 13.60 9.71
CA VAL A 312 31.39 12.96 8.83
C VAL A 312 31.74 11.48 8.58
N GLN A 313 33.02 11.14 8.44
CA GLN A 313 33.46 9.76 8.29
C GLN A 313 33.15 8.91 9.53
N ASN A 314 33.35 9.45 10.73
CA ASN A 314 32.96 8.79 11.98
C ASN A 314 31.44 8.49 12.00
N GLN A 315 30.60 9.45 11.60
CA GLN A 315 29.15 9.25 11.52
C GLN A 315 28.75 8.17 10.50
N ARG A 316 29.43 8.12 9.34
CA ARG A 316 29.23 7.06 8.33
C ARG A 316 29.63 5.69 8.86
N ALA A 317 30.75 5.59 9.58
CA ALA A 317 31.20 4.35 10.20
C ALA A 317 30.17 3.83 11.22
N LEU A 318 29.63 4.72 12.06
CA LEU A 318 28.56 4.37 13.01
C LEU A 318 27.31 3.84 12.30
N ARG A 319 26.89 4.49 11.20
CA ARG A 319 25.76 4.04 10.38
C ARG A 319 26.00 2.65 9.79
N ASN A 320 27.21 2.41 9.26
CA ASN A 320 27.58 1.12 8.67
C ASN A 320 27.59 0.00 9.71
N ARG A 321 28.06 0.25 10.94
CA ARG A 321 27.96 -0.71 12.05
C ARG A 321 26.50 -1.09 12.36
N ARG A 322 25.57 -0.12 12.31
CA ARG A 322 24.13 -0.37 12.55
C ARG A 322 23.40 -1.05 11.38
N ALA A 323 23.96 -1.01 10.17
CA ALA A 323 23.35 -1.64 8.99
C ALA A 323 23.18 -3.17 9.14
N SER A 324 24.09 -3.84 9.84
CA SER A 324 23.97 -5.28 10.11
C SER A 324 22.77 -5.63 10.99
N SER A 325 22.44 -4.78 11.98
CA SER A 325 21.25 -4.97 12.83
C SER A 325 19.95 -4.82 12.03
N LEU A 326 19.90 -3.85 11.11
CA LEU A 326 18.78 -3.70 10.17
C LEU A 326 18.62 -4.95 9.29
N ARG A 327 19.71 -5.46 8.70
CA ARG A 327 19.67 -6.66 7.84
C ARG A 327 19.17 -7.87 8.61
N SER A 328 19.69 -8.10 9.81
CA SER A 328 19.22 -9.17 10.71
C SER A 328 17.72 -9.03 11.03
N ALA A 329 17.23 -7.81 11.27
CA ALA A 329 15.81 -7.56 11.54
C ALA A 329 14.90 -7.88 10.35
N LEU A 330 15.34 -7.57 9.13
CA LEU A 330 14.53 -7.70 7.91
C LEU A 330 14.67 -9.04 7.19
N MET A 331 15.71 -9.82 7.49
CA MET A 331 15.90 -11.20 7.01
C MET A 331 15.47 -12.25 8.05
N GLY A 332 15.16 -11.83 9.28
CA GLY A 332 14.82 -12.75 10.36
C GLY A 332 13.37 -13.26 10.30
N PRO A 333 13.08 -14.37 10.99
CA PRO A 333 11.76 -15.02 10.97
C PRO A 333 10.64 -14.11 11.52
N GLN A 334 10.96 -13.16 12.40
CA GLN A 334 9.99 -12.19 12.93
C GLN A 334 9.42 -11.28 11.84
N TYR A 335 10.24 -10.84 10.88
CA TYR A 335 9.75 -10.01 9.78
C TYR A 335 8.88 -10.82 8.81
N GLU A 336 9.31 -12.04 8.49
CA GLU A 336 8.51 -12.94 7.66
C GLU A 336 7.15 -13.22 8.29
N GLN A 337 7.13 -13.55 9.58
CA GLN A 337 5.90 -13.79 10.33
C GLN A 337 5.00 -12.55 10.33
N LEU A 338 5.55 -11.36 10.58
CA LEU A 338 4.79 -10.11 10.49
C LEU A 338 4.15 -9.97 9.11
N MET A 339 4.90 -10.13 8.03
CA MET A 339 4.37 -9.98 6.67
C MET A 339 3.28 -11.01 6.35
N ARG A 340 3.44 -12.26 6.81
CA ARG A 340 2.40 -13.30 6.71
C ARG A 340 1.14 -12.92 7.49
N SER A 341 1.28 -12.49 8.74
CA SER A 341 0.16 -12.02 9.59
C SER A 341 -0.61 -10.88 8.95
N LEU A 342 0.11 -9.88 8.38
CA LEU A 342 -0.51 -8.76 7.68
C LEU A 342 -1.23 -9.20 6.40
N ALA A 343 -0.63 -10.08 5.61
CA ALA A 343 -1.25 -10.59 4.38
C ALA A 343 -2.52 -11.40 4.69
N TYR A 344 -2.47 -12.31 5.67
CA TYR A 344 -3.62 -13.09 6.11
C TYR A 344 -4.74 -12.20 6.65
N PHE A 345 -4.40 -11.21 7.48
CA PHE A 345 -5.36 -10.24 7.98
C PHE A 345 -6.10 -9.52 6.84
N LEU A 346 -5.36 -9.07 5.82
CA LEU A 346 -5.93 -8.29 4.74
C LEU A 346 -6.72 -9.12 3.71
N ARG A 347 -6.28 -10.34 3.42
CA ARG A 347 -6.85 -11.17 2.36
C ARG A 347 -7.91 -12.17 2.86
N ILE A 348 -7.86 -12.55 4.14
CA ILE A 348 -8.79 -13.52 4.73
C ILE A 348 -9.67 -12.87 5.79
N HIS A 349 -9.07 -12.33 6.85
CA HIS A 349 -9.83 -11.84 8.00
C HIS A 349 -10.74 -10.65 7.64
N VAL A 350 -10.23 -9.64 6.93
CA VAL A 350 -11.04 -8.47 6.57
C VAL A 350 -12.17 -8.83 5.58
N PRO A 351 -11.96 -9.63 4.52
CA PRO A 351 -13.05 -10.12 3.67
C PRO A 351 -14.11 -10.95 4.43
N ALA A 352 -13.70 -11.82 5.36
CA ALA A 352 -14.65 -12.54 6.21
C ALA A 352 -15.51 -11.58 7.07
N LEU A 353 -14.90 -10.50 7.60
CA LEU A 353 -15.65 -9.43 8.29
C LEU A 353 -16.59 -8.66 7.36
N GLN A 354 -16.27 -8.54 6.06
CA GLN A 354 -17.15 -7.89 5.08
C GLN A 354 -18.40 -8.72 4.81
N ARG A 355 -18.26 -10.05 4.68
CA ARG A 355 -19.40 -10.97 4.46
C ARG A 355 -20.33 -11.04 5.66
N SER A 356 -19.77 -11.09 6.86
CA SER A 356 -20.52 -11.25 8.11
C SER A 356 -21.17 -9.96 8.64
N ARG A 357 -20.90 -8.79 8.05
CA ARG A 357 -21.36 -7.51 8.62
C ARG A 357 -22.07 -6.62 7.60
N LYS A 358 -23.16 -6.00 8.06
CA LYS A 358 -23.89 -5.00 7.27
C LYS A 358 -22.95 -3.86 6.82
N PRO A 359 -22.92 -3.54 5.52
CA PRO A 359 -22.03 -2.51 4.98
C PRO A 359 -22.41 -1.14 5.54
N ARG A 360 -21.39 -0.33 5.83
CA ARG A 360 -21.55 1.08 6.23
C ARG A 360 -20.77 1.93 5.26
N ARG A 361 -21.36 3.05 4.80
CA ARG A 361 -20.70 3.96 3.86
C ARG A 361 -19.46 4.62 4.48
N PHE A 362 -18.36 4.60 3.76
CA PHE A 362 -17.08 5.14 4.22
C PHE A 362 -17.14 6.66 4.44
N ALA A 363 -17.81 7.42 3.56
CA ALA A 363 -17.92 8.88 3.69
C ALA A 363 -18.49 9.33 5.06
N ARG A 364 -19.56 8.70 5.55
CA ARG A 364 -20.16 9.03 6.86
C ARG A 364 -19.22 8.67 8.02
N PHE A 365 -18.54 7.52 7.92
CA PHE A 365 -17.55 7.10 8.91
C PHE A 365 -16.36 8.06 8.95
N ALA A 366 -15.81 8.41 7.77
CA ALA A 366 -14.72 9.34 7.58
C ALA A 366 -15.05 10.71 8.18
N ALA A 367 -16.24 11.26 7.87
CA ALA A 367 -16.68 12.54 8.41
C ALA A 367 -16.78 12.54 9.94
N LYS A 368 -17.33 11.48 10.55
CA LYS A 368 -17.42 11.35 12.01
C LYS A 368 -16.04 11.25 12.67
N LYS A 369 -15.12 10.48 12.08
CA LYS A 369 -13.78 10.26 12.64
C LYS A 369 -12.89 11.48 12.47
N LEU A 370 -12.88 12.07 11.28
CA LEU A 370 -12.08 13.26 10.99
C LEU A 370 -12.56 14.45 11.80
N GLY A 371 -13.87 14.66 11.95
CA GLY A 371 -14.43 15.74 12.78
C GLY A 371 -13.93 15.68 14.21
N ARG A 372 -14.07 14.54 14.89
CA ARG A 372 -13.56 14.35 16.26
C ARG A 372 -12.05 14.57 16.39
N THR A 373 -11.28 14.18 15.38
CA THR A 373 -9.83 14.38 15.39
C THR A 373 -9.47 15.85 15.16
N TYR A 374 -10.18 16.52 14.26
CA TYR A 374 -10.00 17.95 13.98
C TYR A 374 -10.40 18.81 15.19
N GLU A 375 -11.55 18.54 15.81
CA GLU A 375 -12.03 19.22 17.02
C GLU A 375 -10.98 19.21 18.14
N ARG A 376 -10.29 18.07 18.37
CA ARG A 376 -9.22 18.00 19.37
C ARG A 376 -8.00 18.86 19.04
N ILE A 377 -7.61 18.94 17.77
CA ILE A 377 -6.50 19.81 17.36
C ILE A 377 -6.93 21.26 17.46
N HIS A 378 -8.13 21.59 16.98
CA HIS A 378 -8.66 22.94 16.98
C HIS A 378 -8.90 23.46 18.40
N ALA A 379 -9.31 22.61 19.35
CA ALA A 379 -9.44 23.01 20.76
C ALA A 379 -8.11 23.43 21.41
N ARG A 380 -6.96 23.00 20.86
CA ARG A 380 -5.64 23.49 21.31
C ARG A 380 -5.32 24.89 20.79
N ALA A 381 -6.06 25.41 19.80
CA ALA A 381 -5.82 26.74 19.25
C ALA A 381 -5.91 27.86 20.30
N SER A 382 -6.71 27.66 21.34
CA SER A 382 -6.90 28.62 22.43
C SER A 382 -5.82 28.53 23.52
N ARG A 383 -4.83 27.62 23.39
CA ARG A 383 -3.75 27.43 24.37
C ARG A 383 -2.42 27.93 23.80
N PRO A 384 -1.49 28.37 24.66
CA PRO A 384 -0.13 28.69 24.23
C PRO A 384 0.53 27.50 23.52
N LEU A 385 1.36 27.81 22.51
CA LEU A 385 2.14 26.80 21.81
C LEU A 385 3.26 26.27 22.71
N PRO A 386 3.50 24.95 22.73
CA PRO A 386 4.51 24.36 23.61
C PRO A 386 5.90 24.89 23.28
N ARG A 387 6.75 25.00 24.31
CA ARG A 387 8.15 25.44 24.19
C ARG A 387 9.13 24.31 24.50
N GLU A 388 8.78 23.46 25.45
CA GLU A 388 9.62 22.32 25.85
C GLU A 388 9.66 21.22 24.78
N PRO A 389 10.83 20.57 24.56
CA PRO A 389 11.01 19.52 23.55
C PRO A 389 10.00 18.36 23.66
N GLU A 390 9.69 17.90 24.88
CA GLU A 390 8.78 16.79 25.14
C GLU A 390 7.36 17.11 24.67
N ASP A 391 6.88 18.33 24.96
CA ASP A 391 5.56 18.79 24.59
C ASP A 391 5.44 19.06 23.09
N ILE A 392 6.49 19.61 22.47
CA ILE A 392 6.59 19.76 21.02
C ILE A 392 6.50 18.38 20.36
N HIS A 393 7.22 17.39 20.89
CA HIS A 393 7.20 16.02 20.40
C HIS A 393 5.82 15.36 20.59
N ALA A 394 5.14 15.60 21.71
CA ALA A 394 3.77 15.13 21.93
C ALA A 394 2.78 15.74 20.93
N LEU A 395 2.86 17.05 20.67
CA LEU A 395 2.04 17.73 19.68
C LEU A 395 2.32 17.21 18.26
N ARG A 396 3.59 17.00 17.91
CA ARG A 396 4.00 16.39 16.62
C ARG A 396 3.34 15.04 16.41
N LYS A 397 3.34 14.17 17.43
CA LYS A 397 2.65 12.85 17.38
C LYS A 397 1.16 13.02 17.08
N GLN A 398 0.48 13.97 17.75
CA GLN A 398 -0.95 14.23 17.54
C GLN A 398 -1.25 14.76 16.13
N CYS A 399 -0.52 15.78 15.68
CA CYS A 399 -0.65 16.36 14.34
C CYS A 399 -0.39 15.32 13.24
N ARG A 400 0.59 14.42 13.44
CA ARG A 400 0.88 13.32 12.50
C ARG A 400 -0.28 12.34 12.38
N VAL A 401 -0.88 11.95 13.49
CA VAL A 401 -2.05 11.05 13.48
C VAL A 401 -3.23 11.74 12.76
N ALA A 402 -3.48 13.01 13.05
CA ALA A 402 -4.53 13.76 12.37
C ALA A 402 -4.27 13.92 10.88
N ARG A 403 -3.01 14.16 10.49
CA ARG A 403 -2.60 14.22 9.09
C ARG A 403 -2.94 12.93 8.38
N TYR A 404 -2.53 11.79 8.91
CA TYR A 404 -2.83 10.50 8.30
C TYR A 404 -4.35 10.25 8.21
N TYR A 405 -5.11 10.62 9.23
CA TYR A 405 -6.57 10.48 9.17
C TYR A 405 -7.18 11.37 8.09
N ALA A 406 -6.71 12.61 7.96
CA ALA A 406 -7.12 13.52 6.90
C ALA A 406 -6.73 12.98 5.52
N GLU A 407 -5.50 12.46 5.35
CA GLU A 407 -5.05 11.83 4.10
C GLU A 407 -5.95 10.64 3.73
N PHE A 408 -6.27 9.73 4.67
CA PHE A 408 -7.12 8.57 4.43
C PHE A 408 -8.59 8.92 4.15
N CYS A 409 -9.10 9.99 4.77
CA CYS A 409 -10.50 10.41 4.62
C CYS A 409 -10.72 11.33 3.41
N ALA A 410 -9.67 12.02 2.92
CA ALA A 410 -9.79 13.00 1.84
C ALA A 410 -10.40 12.44 0.55
N PRO A 411 -10.06 11.22 0.08
CA PRO A 411 -10.71 10.63 -1.10
C PRO A 411 -12.24 10.52 -1.01
N ALA A 412 -12.80 10.38 0.20
CA ALA A 412 -14.25 10.29 0.42
C ALA A 412 -14.90 11.63 0.80
N LEU A 413 -14.12 12.60 1.30
CA LEU A 413 -14.63 13.88 1.81
C LEU A 413 -14.31 15.08 0.90
N GLY A 414 -13.47 14.89 -0.11
CA GLY A 414 -13.19 15.88 -1.14
C GLY A 414 -12.11 16.92 -0.77
N PRO A 415 -12.06 18.03 -1.52
CA PRO A 415 -10.91 18.95 -1.54
C PRO A 415 -10.58 19.61 -0.19
N VAL A 416 -11.58 19.91 0.64
CA VAL A 416 -11.35 20.60 1.93
C VAL A 416 -10.59 19.68 2.90
N ALA A 417 -10.95 18.39 2.94
CA ALA A 417 -10.20 17.39 3.72
C ALA A 417 -8.77 17.18 3.17
N HIS A 418 -8.59 17.27 1.85
CA HIS A 418 -7.26 17.28 1.26
C HIS A 418 -6.43 18.51 1.68
N ARG A 419 -7.04 19.70 1.72
CA ARG A 419 -6.39 20.92 2.25
C ARG A 419 -6.02 20.77 3.72
N LEU A 420 -6.88 20.17 4.54
CA LEU A 420 -6.56 19.86 5.94
C LEU A 420 -5.33 18.96 6.05
N ALA A 421 -5.28 17.88 5.27
CA ALA A 421 -4.12 16.98 5.23
C ALA A 421 -2.83 17.73 4.85
N ARG A 422 -2.90 18.64 3.86
CA ARG A 422 -1.76 19.48 3.47
C ARG A 422 -1.32 20.44 4.58
N ARG A 423 -2.26 21.14 5.25
CA ARG A 423 -1.92 22.06 6.35
C ARG A 423 -1.27 21.30 7.51
N LEU A 424 -1.82 20.13 7.85
CA LEU A 424 -1.23 19.26 8.87
C LEU A 424 0.14 18.71 8.44
N LYS A 425 0.37 18.45 7.14
CA LYS A 425 1.70 18.09 6.62
C LYS A 425 2.71 19.17 6.93
N ASN A 426 2.43 20.42 6.56
CA ASN A 426 3.35 21.53 6.79
C ASN A 426 3.68 21.71 8.28
N ILE A 427 2.67 21.59 9.15
CA ILE A 427 2.88 21.60 10.61
C ILE A 427 3.76 20.44 11.06
N THR A 428 3.49 19.22 10.59
CA THR A 428 4.28 18.04 11.00
C THR A 428 5.69 18.04 10.45
N ASP A 429 5.93 18.70 9.32
CA ASP A 429 7.25 18.86 8.74
C ASP A 429 8.05 19.86 9.58
N ALA A 430 7.48 21.04 9.90
CA ALA A 430 8.12 22.04 10.77
C ALA A 430 8.41 21.50 12.19
N LEU A 431 7.43 20.84 12.81
CA LEU A 431 7.64 20.14 14.09
C LEU A 431 8.62 18.96 13.98
N GLY A 432 8.73 18.37 12.79
CA GLY A 432 9.73 17.35 12.49
C GLY A 432 11.13 17.94 12.55
N THR A 433 11.37 19.00 11.79
CA THR A 433 12.65 19.71 11.80
C THR A 433 13.01 20.23 13.19
N LEU A 434 12.07 20.78 13.96
CA LEU A 434 12.33 21.19 15.34
C LEU A 434 12.88 20.04 16.18
N HIS A 435 12.14 18.92 16.21
CA HIS A 435 12.54 17.75 16.98
C HIS A 435 13.84 17.13 16.48
N ASP A 436 14.07 17.11 15.18
CA ASP A 436 15.31 16.59 14.60
C ASP A 436 16.49 17.49 15.04
N MET A 437 16.35 18.82 15.07
CA MET A 437 17.39 19.72 15.62
C MET A 437 17.60 19.55 17.12
N ASP A 438 16.54 19.32 17.91
CA ASP A 438 16.68 19.05 19.36
C ASP A 438 17.52 17.77 19.58
N VAL A 439 17.20 16.69 18.87
CA VAL A 439 17.93 15.41 18.93
C VAL A 439 19.35 15.54 18.42
N ASP A 440 19.57 16.32 17.36
CA ASP A 440 20.89 16.53 16.78
C ASP A 440 21.78 17.40 17.69
N LEU A 441 21.21 18.36 18.43
CA LEU A 441 21.93 19.14 19.45
C LEU A 441 22.35 18.26 20.63
N GLU A 442 21.42 17.47 21.19
CA GLU A 442 21.70 16.48 22.24
C GLU A 442 22.78 15.49 21.78
N ARG A 443 22.69 15.01 20.54
CA ARG A 443 23.72 14.15 19.95
C ARG A 443 25.10 14.83 19.90
N LEU A 444 25.18 16.12 19.62
CA LEU A 444 26.47 16.82 19.64
C LEU A 444 27.03 16.95 21.06
N ASP A 445 26.18 16.99 22.08
CA ASP A 445 26.61 16.98 23.48
C ASP A 445 27.17 15.59 23.87
N ASP A 446 26.61 14.52 23.31
CA ASP A 446 27.00 13.13 23.62
C ASP A 446 28.15 12.56 22.76
N ILE A 447 28.46 13.18 21.62
CA ILE A 447 29.52 12.66 20.73
C ILE A 447 30.89 12.93 21.34
N SER A 448 31.66 11.86 21.59
CA SER A 448 33.05 11.96 22.06
C SER A 448 34.06 12.40 21.00
N ALA A 449 33.68 12.34 19.71
CA ALA A 449 34.56 12.74 18.61
C ALA A 449 34.56 14.28 18.43
N PRO A 450 35.70 14.91 18.09
CA PRO A 450 35.74 16.34 17.82
C PRO A 450 34.77 16.71 16.68
N ALA A 451 33.86 17.65 16.96
CA ALA A 451 32.92 18.18 15.98
C ALA A 451 33.28 19.62 15.60
N PRO A 452 33.05 20.04 14.35
CA PRO A 452 33.19 21.43 13.93
C PRO A 452 32.39 22.40 14.82
N ALA A 453 33.06 23.39 15.42
CA ALA A 453 32.42 24.32 16.36
C ALA A 453 31.24 25.09 15.73
N GLY A 454 31.32 25.37 14.43
CA GLY A 454 30.27 26.03 13.65
C GLY A 454 28.98 25.23 13.46
N LEU A 455 28.98 23.91 13.74
CA LEU A 455 27.82 23.06 13.55
C LEU A 455 26.66 23.40 14.51
N ARG A 456 26.95 23.65 15.79
CA ARG A 456 25.92 24.00 16.78
C ARG A 456 25.17 25.30 16.39
N PRO A 457 25.84 26.42 16.03
CA PRO A 457 25.18 27.60 15.50
C PRO A 457 24.26 27.33 14.30
N VAL A 458 24.68 26.48 13.35
CA VAL A 458 23.86 26.10 12.18
C VAL A 458 22.57 25.40 12.62
N LEU A 459 22.66 24.44 13.55
CA LEU A 459 21.51 23.71 14.09
C LEU A 459 20.54 24.66 14.82
N LEU A 460 21.05 25.57 15.65
CA LEU A 460 20.24 26.56 16.35
C LEU A 460 19.49 27.50 15.39
N ARG A 461 20.14 27.96 14.32
CA ARG A 461 19.48 28.77 13.27
C ARG A 461 18.36 28.00 12.57
N LYS A 462 18.61 26.74 12.18
CA LYS A 462 17.60 25.87 11.58
C LYS A 462 16.42 25.61 12.52
N ARG A 463 16.70 25.38 13.80
CA ARG A 463 15.68 25.21 14.85
C ARG A 463 14.80 26.46 14.97
N ARG A 464 15.40 27.65 15.05
CA ARG A 464 14.66 28.93 15.11
C ARG A 464 13.77 29.12 13.87
N LYS A 465 14.27 28.82 12.67
CA LYS A 465 13.48 28.88 11.44
C LYS A 465 12.29 27.91 11.47
N ALA A 466 12.52 26.67 11.88
CA ALA A 466 11.46 25.67 12.00
C ALA A 466 10.37 26.07 13.03
N ARG A 467 10.76 26.79 14.09
CA ARG A 467 9.82 27.39 15.05
C ARG A 467 8.89 28.40 14.39
N ILE A 468 9.46 29.34 13.64
CA ILE A 468 8.69 30.38 12.92
C ILE A 468 7.74 29.73 11.91
N ASP A 469 8.22 28.74 11.15
CA ASP A 469 7.40 28.02 10.18
C ASP A 469 6.25 27.25 10.85
N PHE A 470 6.51 26.62 11.99
CA PHE A 470 5.49 25.95 12.79
C PHE A 470 4.39 26.92 13.24
N GLU A 471 4.75 28.06 13.83
CA GLU A 471 3.81 29.07 14.33
C GLU A 471 2.94 29.62 13.19
N LYS A 472 3.56 29.99 12.07
CA LYS A 472 2.88 30.43 10.85
C LYS A 472 1.92 29.39 10.29
N HIS A 473 2.29 28.12 10.29
CA HIS A 473 1.42 27.05 9.81
C HIS A 473 0.29 26.72 10.78
N TRP A 474 0.55 26.83 12.08
CA TRP A 474 -0.45 26.65 13.13
C TRP A 474 -1.54 27.72 13.04
N GLU A 475 -1.18 29.00 12.94
CA GLU A 475 -2.11 30.12 12.78
C GLU A 475 -3.03 29.92 11.55
N ARG A 476 -2.45 29.48 10.42
CA ARG A 476 -3.25 29.16 9.23
C ARG A 476 -4.25 28.04 9.48
N LEU A 477 -3.88 26.99 10.21
CA LEU A 477 -4.78 25.86 10.50
C LEU A 477 -5.96 26.28 11.39
N THR A 478 -5.75 27.21 12.31
CA THR A 478 -6.73 27.63 13.34
C THR A 478 -7.62 28.79 12.92
N LYS A 479 -7.45 29.33 11.70
CA LYS A 479 -8.34 30.39 11.16
C LYS A 479 -9.81 29.97 11.20
N LYS A 480 -10.67 30.84 11.76
CA LYS A 480 -12.14 30.65 11.85
C LYS A 480 -12.79 30.36 10.50
N SER A 481 -12.32 30.99 9.42
CA SER A 481 -12.82 30.73 8.05
C SER A 481 -12.63 29.27 7.63
N PHE A 482 -11.44 28.71 7.88
CA PHE A 482 -11.15 27.31 7.54
C PHE A 482 -11.92 26.32 8.43
N ALA A 483 -12.10 26.65 9.72
CA ALA A 483 -12.93 25.85 10.62
C ALA A 483 -14.38 25.76 10.11
N ARG A 484 -14.96 26.88 9.65
CA ARG A 484 -16.30 26.90 9.01
C ARG A 484 -16.36 26.01 7.78
N GLU A 485 -15.39 26.08 6.87
CA GLU A 485 -15.32 25.23 5.67
C GLU A 485 -15.27 23.73 6.00
N ILE A 486 -14.40 23.35 6.94
CA ILE A 486 -14.24 21.95 7.36
C ILE A 486 -15.54 21.46 8.02
N ASN A 487 -16.13 22.23 8.92
CA ASN A 487 -17.37 21.83 9.60
C ASN A 487 -18.53 21.70 8.61
N ALA A 488 -18.63 22.57 7.60
CA ALA A 488 -19.61 22.45 6.52
C ALA A 488 -19.40 21.16 5.71
N THR A 489 -18.17 20.85 5.33
CA THR A 489 -17.81 19.63 4.57
C THR A 489 -18.18 18.37 5.36
N LEU A 490 -17.81 18.32 6.64
CA LEU A 490 -18.11 17.18 7.51
C LEU A 490 -19.61 17.01 7.74
N SER A 491 -20.35 18.11 7.86
CA SER A 491 -21.80 18.09 8.06
C SER A 491 -22.53 17.60 6.82
N ARG A 492 -22.14 18.07 5.62
CA ARG A 492 -22.68 17.59 4.34
C ARG A 492 -22.50 16.09 4.19
N ALA A 493 -21.29 15.56 4.40
CA ALA A 493 -21.00 14.13 4.29
C ALA A 493 -21.75 13.24 5.32
N LYS A 494 -22.14 13.81 6.47
CA LYS A 494 -23.03 13.12 7.43
C LYS A 494 -24.48 13.04 6.92
N LYS A 495 -24.95 14.05 6.17
CA LYS A 495 -26.33 14.19 5.68
C LYS A 495 -26.62 13.43 4.37
N THR A 496 -25.68 13.37 3.41
CA THR A 496 -25.85 12.76 2.06
C THR A 496 -26.16 11.25 2.04
N THR A 497 -26.29 10.61 3.20
CA THR A 497 -26.56 9.17 3.31
C THR A 497 -27.92 8.84 3.96
N LYS A 498 -28.71 9.86 4.33
CA LYS A 498 -30.10 9.68 4.79
C LYS A 498 -31.12 9.51 3.64
N LYS A 499 -30.80 10.02 2.44
CA LYS A 499 -31.67 9.98 1.25
C LYS A 499 -31.47 8.76 0.32
N GLY A 500 -30.69 7.75 0.73
CA GLY A 500 -30.33 6.61 -0.13
C GLY A 500 -30.66 5.24 0.46
N SER A 501 -31.66 5.18 1.33
CA SER A 501 -32.20 3.96 1.94
C SER A 501 -33.72 3.85 1.76
N GLY A 502 -34.23 4.48 0.70
CA GLY A 502 -35.63 4.45 0.27
C GLY A 502 -35.64 4.62 -1.25
N ALA A 503 -35.31 3.54 -1.94
CA ALA A 503 -35.57 3.28 -3.35
C ALA A 503 -35.32 1.78 -3.55
#